data_AF-A0A151P6E2-F1
#
_entry.id   AF-A0A151P6E2-F1
#
_cell.length_a   1.000
_cell.length_b   1.000
_cell.length_c   1.000
_cell.angle_alpha   90.00
_cell.angle_beta   90.00
_cell.angle_gamma   90.00
#
_symmetry.space_group_name_H-M   'P 1'
#
loop_
_entity.id
_entity.type
_entity.pdbx_description
1 polymer ?
#
loop_
_entity_poly.entity_id
_entity_poly.type
_entity_poly.pdbx_seq_one_letter_code
_entity_poly.pdbx_strand_id
1 'polypeptide(L)'
;MAYILLAHLSQPEVTTSDITKLSPILRQFNQRCNSFGGFYSTQDTVVGFQALIKYAGLTYWKAGHTKVMVRSEEALLLEFHVDGKNQLVLQQAPLLGIPGVYTVQEAGSGCVYVQTTLSYNVPPHKSEAVFVLHVETAPVECNDAARKHFDLHVAVSYTGNRRSSNMALIEVKMLSGFIPVKSSVKALQKIPIVKRTEVDPEKVTIYLEELDKTLQNFTFSVEQEIEVQHLKPATVHVYDYYQPDDHATAEYNAPCSSEIKKEDSH
;
A
#
# COMPACT_ATOMS: atom_id res chain seq x y z
N MET A 1 -12.96 -12.55 7.68
CA MET A 1 -12.26 -13.68 8.33
C MET A 1 -11.81 -13.35 9.76
N ALA A 2 -11.15 -12.22 10.01
CA ALA A 2 -10.71 -11.82 11.35
C ALA A 2 -11.84 -11.82 12.40
N TYR A 3 -13.01 -11.26 12.07
CA TYR A 3 -14.19 -11.28 12.96
C TYR A 3 -14.69 -12.68 13.30
N ILE A 4 -14.63 -13.64 12.36
CA ILE A 4 -15.05 -15.04 12.60
C ILE A 4 -14.08 -15.68 13.61
N LEU A 5 -12.78 -15.53 13.39
CA LEU A 5 -11.76 -16.00 14.33
C LEU A 5 -11.98 -15.37 15.71
N LEU A 6 -12.16 -14.05 15.77
CA LEU A 6 -12.34 -13.34 17.03
C LEU A 6 -13.61 -13.77 17.76
N ALA A 7 -14.72 -14.00 17.05
CA ALA A 7 -15.97 -14.44 17.65
C ALA A 7 -15.84 -15.83 18.29
N HIS A 8 -15.22 -16.79 17.60
CA HIS A 8 -14.98 -18.12 18.16
C HIS A 8 -13.99 -18.09 19.33
N LEU A 9 -12.92 -17.33 19.22
CA LEU A 9 -11.89 -17.20 20.28
C LEU A 9 -12.35 -16.35 21.48
N SER A 10 -13.51 -15.71 21.38
CA SER A 10 -14.09 -14.89 22.46
C SER A 10 -15.22 -15.60 23.22
N GLN A 11 -15.50 -16.87 22.92
CA GLN A 11 -16.45 -17.65 23.70
C GLN A 11 -15.92 -17.88 25.13
N PRO A 12 -16.81 -17.99 26.14
CA PRO A 12 -16.41 -18.16 27.54
C PRO A 12 -15.54 -19.38 27.79
N GLU A 13 -15.82 -20.46 27.06
CA GLU A 13 -15.03 -21.69 27.05
C GLU A 13 -14.63 -21.99 25.61
N VAL A 14 -13.33 -22.12 25.37
CA VAL A 14 -12.76 -22.49 24.06
C VAL A 14 -11.98 -23.79 24.25
N THR A 15 -12.40 -24.86 23.58
CA THR A 15 -11.74 -26.16 23.73
C THR A 15 -10.57 -26.31 22.75
N THR A 16 -9.69 -27.28 23.02
CA THR A 16 -8.60 -27.65 22.09
C THR A 16 -9.12 -28.11 20.73
N SER A 17 -10.29 -28.75 20.70
CA SER A 17 -10.99 -29.14 19.46
C SER A 17 -11.38 -27.92 18.63
N ASP A 18 -11.86 -26.86 19.27
CA ASP A 18 -12.24 -25.61 18.60
C ASP A 18 -11.02 -24.90 18.02
N ILE A 19 -9.93 -24.83 18.78
CA ILE A 19 -8.64 -24.31 18.32
C ILE A 19 -8.13 -25.08 17.09
N THR A 20 -8.23 -26.41 17.12
CA THR A 20 -7.82 -27.27 16.01
C THR A 20 -8.63 -26.98 14.75
N LYS A 21 -9.95 -26.76 14.87
CA LYS A 21 -10.83 -26.39 13.75
C LYS A 21 -10.51 -24.99 13.18
N LEU A 22 -10.07 -24.06 14.02
CA LEU A 22 -9.71 -22.70 13.58
C LEU A 22 -8.33 -22.62 12.94
N SER A 23 -7.45 -23.59 13.18
CA SER A 23 -6.06 -23.57 12.73
C SER A 23 -5.89 -23.40 11.20
N PRO A 24 -6.69 -24.05 10.33
CA PRO A 24 -6.65 -23.79 8.89
C PRO A 24 -7.05 -22.36 8.51
N ILE A 25 -8.06 -21.80 9.19
CA ILE A 25 -8.54 -20.43 8.96
C ILE A 25 -7.46 -19.43 9.37
N LEU A 26 -6.80 -19.66 10.51
CA LEU A 26 -5.65 -18.86 10.96
C LEU A 26 -4.48 -18.92 10.00
N ARG A 27 -4.16 -20.11 9.46
CA ARG A 27 -3.11 -20.26 8.45
C ARG A 27 -3.43 -19.42 7.21
N GLN A 28 -4.65 -19.51 6.70
CA GLN A 28 -5.08 -18.73 5.54
C GLN A 28 -5.14 -17.23 5.84
N PHE A 29 -5.54 -16.85 7.06
CA PHE A 29 -5.57 -15.47 7.51
C PHE A 29 -4.15 -14.90 7.58
N ASN A 30 -3.20 -15.60 8.19
CA ASN A 30 -1.81 -15.18 8.28
C ASN A 30 -1.10 -15.10 6.91
N GLN A 31 -1.58 -15.80 5.89
CA GLN A 31 -1.11 -15.63 4.50
C GLN A 31 -1.55 -14.31 3.87
N ARG A 32 -2.52 -13.61 4.45
CA ARG A 32 -2.96 -12.27 4.02
C ARG A 32 -2.17 -11.14 4.69
N CYS A 33 -1.30 -11.47 5.63
CA CYS A 33 -0.40 -10.51 6.26
C CYS A 33 0.69 -10.11 5.24
N ASN A 34 0.93 -8.81 5.10
CA ASN A 34 1.99 -8.29 4.23
C ASN A 34 3.37 -8.46 4.89
N SER A 35 4.43 -8.12 4.17
CA SER A 35 5.82 -8.24 4.64
C SER A 35 6.16 -7.35 5.83
N PHE A 36 5.32 -6.36 6.14
CA PHE A 36 5.49 -5.43 7.25
C PHE A 36 4.60 -5.78 8.46
N GLY A 37 3.88 -6.91 8.41
CA GLY A 37 3.01 -7.35 9.50
C GLY A 37 1.60 -6.75 9.47
N GLY A 38 1.25 -5.94 8.47
CA GLY A 38 -0.08 -5.35 8.30
C GLY A 38 -1.01 -6.22 7.45
N PHE A 39 -2.31 -5.98 7.58
CA PHE A 39 -3.32 -6.56 6.70
C PHE A 39 -3.80 -5.52 5.67
N TYR A 40 -4.79 -5.89 4.86
CA TYR A 40 -5.29 -5.10 3.74
C TYR A 40 -5.71 -3.67 4.11
N SER A 41 -6.36 -3.49 5.26
CA SER A 41 -6.72 -2.17 5.82
C SER A 41 -6.29 -2.03 7.28
N THR A 42 -6.32 -0.80 7.82
CA THR A 42 -6.04 -0.57 9.25
C THR A 42 -7.04 -1.28 10.16
N GLN A 43 -8.32 -1.30 9.78
CA GLN A 43 -9.36 -1.98 10.56
C GLN A 43 -9.13 -3.50 10.56
N ASP A 44 -8.82 -4.08 9.39
CA ASP A 44 -8.47 -5.50 9.29
C ASP A 44 -7.22 -5.83 10.10
N THR A 45 -6.27 -4.90 10.16
CA THR A 45 -5.05 -5.05 10.95
C THR A 45 -5.36 -5.08 12.45
N VAL A 46 -6.18 -4.16 12.94
CA VAL A 46 -6.57 -4.11 14.37
C VAL A 46 -7.32 -5.37 14.79
N VAL A 47 -8.37 -5.73 14.06
CA VAL A 47 -9.19 -6.91 14.39
C VAL A 47 -8.40 -8.20 14.17
N GLY A 48 -7.55 -8.22 13.14
CA GLY A 48 -6.61 -9.30 12.86
C GLY A 48 -5.66 -9.57 14.01
N PHE A 49 -4.97 -8.54 14.49
CA PHE A 49 -4.09 -8.67 15.65
C PHE A 49 -4.85 -9.06 16.91
N GLN A 50 -6.03 -8.51 17.14
CA GLN A 50 -6.84 -8.91 18.29
C GLN A 50 -7.17 -10.41 18.27
N ALA A 51 -7.54 -10.95 17.10
CA ALA A 51 -7.78 -12.38 16.93
C ALA A 51 -6.49 -13.21 17.15
N LEU A 52 -5.36 -12.77 16.59
CA LEU A 52 -4.07 -13.45 16.73
C LEU A 52 -3.55 -13.47 18.16
N ILE A 53 -3.68 -12.35 18.89
CA ILE A 53 -3.31 -12.24 20.30
C ILE A 53 -4.16 -13.19 21.15
N LYS A 54 -5.48 -13.23 20.93
CA LYS A 54 -6.34 -14.19 21.63
C LYS A 54 -5.97 -15.64 21.33
N TYR A 55 -5.72 -15.97 20.07
CA TYR A 55 -5.30 -17.31 19.69
C TYR A 55 -3.96 -17.67 20.35
N ALA A 56 -2.99 -16.76 20.34
CA ALA A 56 -1.69 -16.97 20.98
C ALA A 56 -1.85 -17.21 22.49
N GLY A 57 -2.72 -16.47 23.18
CA GLY A 57 -3.00 -16.68 24.60
C GLY A 57 -3.57 -18.08 24.92
N LEU A 58 -4.32 -18.68 23.99
CA LEU A 58 -4.93 -20.01 24.16
C LEU A 58 -4.02 -21.16 23.70
N THR A 59 -3.04 -20.88 22.85
CA THR A 59 -2.15 -21.90 22.24
C THR A 59 -0.69 -21.77 22.65
N TYR A 60 -0.39 -20.81 23.51
CA TYR A 60 0.98 -20.57 23.95
C TYR A 60 1.56 -21.81 24.61
N TRP A 61 2.75 -22.18 24.16
CA TRP A 61 3.53 -23.26 24.72
C TRP A 61 5.01 -22.86 24.66
N LYS A 62 5.82 -23.41 25.57
CA LYS A 62 7.23 -23.02 25.70
C LYS A 62 8.01 -23.46 24.46
N ALA A 63 8.63 -22.51 23.75
CA ALA A 63 9.38 -22.79 22.54
C ALA A 63 10.42 -23.90 22.73
N GLY A 64 10.27 -24.96 21.94
CA GLY A 64 11.24 -26.03 21.76
C GLY A 64 12.35 -25.63 20.79
N HIS A 65 13.16 -26.61 20.39
CA HIS A 65 14.14 -26.42 19.34
C HIS A 65 13.55 -26.94 18.02
N THR A 66 13.51 -26.09 17.00
CA THR A 66 13.06 -26.44 15.65
C THR A 66 14.06 -26.01 14.61
N LYS A 67 14.38 -26.96 13.73
CA LYS A 67 15.14 -26.76 12.51
C LYS A 67 14.15 -26.66 11.34
N VAL A 68 14.29 -25.62 10.53
CA VAL A 68 13.51 -25.42 9.31
C VAL A 68 14.45 -25.48 8.11
N MET A 69 14.11 -26.31 7.14
CA MET A 69 14.86 -26.52 5.92
C MET A 69 14.02 -26.09 4.72
N VAL A 70 14.57 -25.24 3.86
CA VAL A 70 13.94 -24.83 2.61
C VAL A 70 14.76 -25.35 1.44
N ARG A 71 14.12 -26.13 0.56
CA ARG A 71 14.75 -26.82 -0.57
C ARG A 71 14.11 -26.43 -1.89
N SER A 72 14.92 -26.31 -2.93
CA SER A 72 14.49 -26.32 -4.33
C SER A 72 15.34 -27.32 -5.11
N GLU A 73 14.89 -27.75 -6.29
CA GLU A 73 15.60 -28.74 -7.11
C GLU A 73 16.98 -28.23 -7.57
N GLU A 74 17.10 -26.92 -7.81
CA GLU A 74 18.30 -26.29 -8.37
C GLU A 74 19.06 -25.40 -7.37
N ALA A 75 18.50 -25.18 -6.18
CA ALA A 75 19.03 -24.23 -5.20
C ALA A 75 19.69 -24.92 -4.00
N LEU A 76 20.64 -24.20 -3.40
CA LEU A 76 21.26 -24.59 -2.13
C LEU A 76 20.20 -24.73 -1.04
N LEU A 77 20.36 -25.75 -0.19
CA LEU A 77 19.58 -25.95 1.01
C LEU A 77 19.73 -24.73 1.93
N LEU A 78 18.62 -24.06 2.25
CA LEU A 78 18.58 -23.04 3.29
C LEU A 78 18.13 -23.68 4.60
N GLU A 79 18.81 -23.32 5.69
CA GLU A 79 18.59 -23.91 7.00
C GLU A 79 18.47 -22.82 8.07
N PHE A 80 17.42 -22.91 8.88
CA PHE A 80 17.11 -21.98 9.97
C PHE A 80 16.93 -22.76 11.27
N HIS A 81 17.33 -22.15 12.38
CA HIS A 81 17.18 -22.74 13.71
C HIS A 81 16.42 -21.79 14.62
N VAL A 82 15.33 -22.26 15.21
CA VAL A 82 14.47 -21.51 16.12
C VAL A 82 14.47 -22.18 17.48
N ASP A 83 14.78 -21.43 18.52
CA ASP A 83 14.76 -21.83 19.92
C ASP A 83 14.23 -20.70 20.82
N GLY A 84 14.10 -20.97 22.12
CA GLY A 84 13.58 -19.98 23.07
C GLY A 84 14.42 -18.70 23.21
N LYS A 85 15.68 -18.67 22.75
CA LYS A 85 16.55 -17.49 22.78
C LYS A 85 16.35 -16.60 21.55
N ASN A 86 16.03 -17.19 20.39
CA ASN A 86 15.89 -16.47 19.14
C ASN A 86 14.46 -16.47 18.56
N GLN A 87 13.46 -16.95 19.29
CA GLN A 87 12.06 -17.03 18.87
C GLN A 87 11.43 -15.71 18.40
N LEU A 88 11.97 -14.56 18.82
CA LEU A 88 11.51 -13.22 18.41
C LEU A 88 12.40 -12.60 17.32
N VAL A 89 13.49 -13.27 16.94
CA VAL A 89 14.45 -12.76 15.95
C VAL A 89 13.98 -13.18 14.56
N LEU A 90 13.74 -12.20 13.71
CA LEU A 90 13.46 -12.44 12.29
C LEU A 90 14.72 -13.02 11.62
N GLN A 91 14.58 -14.20 11.04
CA GLN A 91 15.60 -14.83 10.21
C GLN A 91 15.11 -14.82 8.76
N GLN A 92 15.92 -14.33 7.83
CA GLN A 92 15.55 -14.17 6.43
C GLN A 92 16.69 -14.60 5.50
N ALA A 93 16.36 -15.17 4.35
CA ALA A 93 17.30 -15.47 3.29
C ALA A 93 16.62 -15.31 1.92
N PRO A 94 17.36 -14.87 0.89
CA PRO A 94 16.83 -14.80 -0.47
C PRO A 94 16.63 -16.21 -1.05
N LEU A 95 15.54 -16.38 -1.80
CA LEU A 95 15.30 -17.58 -2.60
C LEU A 95 15.86 -17.37 -4.01
N LEU A 96 16.84 -18.19 -4.39
CA LEU A 96 17.53 -18.10 -5.69
C LEU A 96 16.84 -19.00 -6.72
N GLY A 97 16.50 -18.47 -7.89
CA GLY A 97 15.77 -19.20 -8.94
C GLY A 97 14.27 -18.90 -8.87
N ILE A 98 13.89 -17.71 -9.34
CA ILE A 98 12.50 -17.26 -9.43
C ILE A 98 12.15 -17.16 -10.92
N PRO A 99 11.05 -17.77 -11.40
CA PRO A 99 10.09 -18.59 -10.65
C PRO A 99 10.64 -19.99 -10.31
N GLY A 100 10.20 -20.57 -9.19
CA GLY A 100 10.62 -21.91 -8.76
C GLY A 100 9.72 -22.50 -7.66
N VAL A 101 9.75 -23.83 -7.51
CA VAL A 101 9.03 -24.53 -6.44
C VAL A 101 9.98 -24.76 -5.27
N TYR A 102 9.54 -24.36 -4.07
CA TYR A 102 10.30 -24.50 -2.84
C TYR A 102 9.50 -25.32 -1.83
N THR A 103 10.14 -26.31 -1.23
CA THR A 103 9.56 -27.14 -0.18
C THR A 103 10.14 -26.74 1.17
N VAL A 104 9.27 -26.46 2.13
CA VAL A 104 9.64 -26.20 3.53
C VAL A 104 9.45 -27.48 4.32
N GLN A 105 10.45 -27.85 5.11
CA GLN A 105 10.43 -29.01 6.00
C GLN A 105 10.89 -28.60 7.40
N GLU A 106 10.12 -28.97 8.41
CA GLU A 106 10.42 -28.74 9.81
C GLU A 106 10.85 -30.03 10.53
N ALA A 107 11.76 -29.91 11.47
CA ALA A 107 12.16 -30.98 12.38
C ALA A 107 12.36 -30.41 13.79
N GLY A 108 11.70 -30.99 14.78
CA GLY A 108 11.80 -30.55 16.18
C GLY A 108 10.46 -30.56 16.89
N SER A 109 10.39 -29.85 18.02
CA SER A 109 9.18 -29.77 18.84
C SER A 109 8.48 -28.42 18.78
N GLY A 110 9.05 -27.44 18.06
CA GLY A 110 8.61 -26.06 17.87
C GLY A 110 7.50 -25.83 16.83
N CYS A 111 6.79 -24.70 16.96
CA CYS A 111 5.97 -24.12 15.89
C CYS A 111 6.73 -22.91 15.32
N VAL A 112 6.82 -22.82 14.00
CA VAL A 112 7.54 -21.74 13.31
C VAL A 112 6.60 -21.10 12.29
N TYR A 113 6.58 -19.77 12.27
CA TYR A 113 5.90 -19.01 11.23
C TYR A 113 6.87 -18.76 10.08
N VAL A 114 6.50 -19.21 8.88
CA VAL A 114 7.28 -19.03 7.66
C VAL A 114 6.46 -18.18 6.68
N GLN A 115 7.07 -17.11 6.18
CA GLN A 115 6.46 -16.21 5.21
C GLN A 115 7.43 -16.00 4.04
N THR A 116 6.90 -16.00 2.83
CA THR A 116 7.65 -15.71 1.60
C THR A 116 7.10 -14.44 0.97
N THR A 117 7.98 -13.54 0.54
CA THR A 117 7.60 -12.28 -0.11
C THR A 117 8.23 -12.21 -1.49
N LEU A 118 7.41 -11.91 -2.51
CA LEU A 118 7.84 -11.65 -3.88
C LEU A 118 7.41 -10.23 -4.24
N SER A 119 8.36 -9.39 -4.64
CA SER A 119 8.11 -8.02 -5.08
C SER A 119 8.55 -7.87 -6.53
N TYR A 120 7.63 -7.43 -7.39
CA TYR A 120 7.88 -7.20 -8.81
C TYR A 120 6.95 -6.10 -9.32
N ASN A 121 7.38 -5.40 -10.36
CA ASN A 121 6.58 -4.37 -11.01
C ASN A 121 5.69 -5.01 -12.06
N VAL A 122 4.40 -4.68 -12.05
CA VAL A 122 3.45 -5.01 -13.12
C VAL A 122 2.95 -3.73 -13.77
N PRO A 123 2.62 -3.75 -15.08
CA PRO A 123 1.85 -2.68 -15.67
C PRO A 123 0.52 -2.51 -14.91
N PRO A 124 0.02 -1.28 -14.74
CA PRO A 124 -1.24 -1.04 -14.05
C PRO A 124 -2.37 -1.86 -14.67
N HIS A 125 -3.10 -2.63 -13.85
CA HIS A 125 -4.31 -3.30 -14.30
C HIS A 125 -5.37 -2.26 -14.65
N LYS A 126 -6.13 -2.49 -15.73
CA LYS A 126 -7.34 -1.72 -16.01
C LYS A 126 -8.41 -2.14 -14.99
N SER A 127 -8.39 -1.55 -13.80
CA SER A 127 -9.51 -1.63 -12.86
C SER A 127 -10.73 -0.97 -13.49
N GLU A 128 -11.94 -1.44 -13.17
CA GLU A 128 -13.14 -0.64 -13.44
C GLU A 128 -12.98 0.65 -12.64
N ALA A 129 -12.75 1.76 -13.33
CA ALA A 129 -12.45 3.02 -12.67
C ALA A 129 -13.68 3.48 -11.87
N VAL A 130 -13.69 3.12 -10.59
CA VAL A 130 -14.70 3.55 -9.59
C VAL A 130 -14.45 4.98 -9.10
N PHE A 131 -13.35 5.59 -9.54
CA PHE A 131 -13.08 7.01 -9.43
C PHE A 131 -12.87 7.61 -10.82
N VAL A 132 -13.44 8.78 -11.04
CA VAL A 132 -13.05 9.67 -12.14
C VAL A 132 -11.99 10.61 -11.60
N LEU A 133 -10.82 10.62 -12.25
CA LEU A 133 -9.68 11.45 -11.85
C LEU A 133 -9.18 12.23 -13.07
N HIS A 134 -9.23 13.55 -12.97
CA HIS A 134 -8.65 14.47 -13.95
C HIS A 134 -7.58 15.32 -13.27
N VAL A 135 -6.45 15.47 -13.96
CA VAL A 135 -5.31 16.21 -13.44
C VAL A 135 -4.82 17.16 -14.52
N GLU A 136 -4.77 18.44 -14.19
CA GLU A 136 -4.36 19.51 -15.10
C GLU A 136 -3.38 20.44 -14.41
N THR A 137 -2.50 21.08 -15.19
CA THR A 137 -1.57 22.10 -14.70
C THR A 137 -1.97 23.47 -15.21
N ALA A 138 -1.84 24.49 -14.37
CA ALA A 138 -2.03 25.88 -14.75
C ALA A 138 -0.75 26.70 -14.51
N PRO A 139 -0.30 27.49 -15.50
CA PRO A 139 -0.86 27.62 -16.85
C PRO A 139 -0.63 26.36 -17.70
N VAL A 140 -1.50 26.16 -18.71
CA VAL A 140 -1.35 25.06 -19.69
C VAL A 140 -0.18 25.32 -20.63
N GLU A 141 0.05 26.59 -20.98
CA GLU A 141 1.15 27.02 -21.84
C GLU A 141 2.43 27.23 -21.05
N CYS A 142 3.55 26.80 -21.64
CA CYS A 142 4.87 27.03 -21.05
C CYS A 142 5.26 28.52 -21.13
N ASN A 143 5.69 29.07 -20.00
CA ASN A 143 6.36 30.36 -19.91
C ASN A 143 7.44 30.29 -18.81
N ASP A 144 8.31 31.30 -18.73
CA ASP A 144 9.45 31.29 -17.79
C ASP A 144 9.03 31.15 -16.33
N ALA A 145 7.86 31.68 -15.96
CA ALA A 145 7.30 31.51 -14.61
C ALA A 145 6.78 30.09 -14.39
N ALA A 146 5.99 29.56 -15.33
CA ALA A 146 5.41 28.22 -15.32
C ALA A 146 6.47 27.11 -15.29
N ARG A 147 7.65 27.38 -15.84
CA ARG A 147 8.81 26.47 -15.79
C ARG A 147 9.28 26.22 -14.35
N LYS A 148 9.20 27.26 -13.50
CA LYS A 148 9.68 27.23 -12.11
C LYS A 148 8.56 27.08 -11.09
N HIS A 149 7.35 27.48 -11.42
CA HIS A 149 6.22 27.50 -10.50
C HIS A 149 4.90 27.39 -11.27
N PHE A 150 4.07 26.41 -10.92
CA PHE A 150 2.75 26.21 -11.52
C PHE A 150 1.76 25.63 -10.51
N ASP A 151 0.47 25.76 -10.81
CA ASP A 151 -0.60 25.18 -10.00
C ASP A 151 -1.00 23.81 -10.56
N LEU A 152 -1.24 22.86 -9.67
CA LEU A 152 -1.79 21.56 -9.99
C LEU A 152 -3.27 21.52 -9.60
N HIS A 153 -4.12 21.23 -10.56
CA HIS A 153 -5.56 21.05 -10.39
C HIS A 153 -5.91 19.57 -10.44
N VAL A 154 -6.43 19.04 -9.33
CA VAL A 154 -6.87 17.65 -9.21
C VAL A 154 -8.39 17.65 -9.03
N ALA A 155 -9.10 17.12 -10.02
CA ALA A 155 -10.55 16.96 -9.99
C ALA A 155 -10.90 15.49 -9.84
N VAL A 156 -11.74 15.16 -8.86
CA VAL A 156 -12.07 13.77 -8.54
C VAL A 156 -13.53 13.57 -8.12
N SER A 157 -14.11 12.45 -8.50
CA SER A 157 -15.41 11.98 -8.02
C SER A 157 -15.45 10.45 -7.93
N TYR A 158 -16.34 9.92 -7.09
CA TYR A 158 -16.60 8.49 -6.98
C TYR A 158 -17.74 8.07 -7.91
N THR A 159 -17.50 7.08 -8.75
CA THR A 159 -18.44 6.53 -9.74
C THR A 159 -18.82 5.07 -9.48
N GLY A 160 -18.35 4.48 -8.37
CA GLY A 160 -18.69 3.10 -8.02
C GLY A 160 -20.17 2.89 -7.65
N ASN A 161 -20.49 1.64 -7.32
CA ASN A 161 -21.87 1.20 -7.06
C ASN A 161 -22.43 1.70 -5.73
N ARG A 162 -21.58 2.14 -4.80
CA ARG A 162 -21.98 2.69 -3.50
C ARG A 162 -22.48 4.13 -3.66
N ARG A 163 -23.17 4.66 -2.63
CA ARG A 163 -23.63 6.07 -2.62
C ARG A 163 -22.44 7.04 -2.59
N SER A 164 -21.45 6.72 -1.77
CA SER A 164 -20.15 7.37 -1.63
C SER A 164 -19.09 6.30 -1.35
N SER A 165 -17.82 6.67 -1.51
CA SER A 165 -16.69 5.92 -0.97
C SER A 165 -16.66 6.03 0.56
N ASN A 166 -15.80 5.24 1.21
CA ASN A 166 -15.41 5.54 2.59
C ASN A 166 -14.42 6.71 2.60
N MET A 167 -13.57 6.81 3.63
CA MET A 167 -12.41 7.70 3.62
C MET A 167 -11.56 7.43 2.36
N ALA A 168 -11.29 8.50 1.60
CA ALA A 168 -10.51 8.42 0.36
C ALA A 168 -9.20 9.21 0.50
N LEU A 169 -8.13 8.69 -0.11
CA LEU A 169 -6.83 9.37 -0.14
C LEU A 169 -6.49 9.75 -1.57
N ILE A 170 -5.98 10.96 -1.73
CA ILE A 170 -5.33 11.40 -2.98
C ILE A 170 -3.84 11.53 -2.69
N GLU A 171 -3.03 10.75 -3.38
CA GLU A 171 -1.58 10.82 -3.35
C GLU A 171 -1.07 11.42 -4.66
N VAL A 172 -0.46 12.60 -4.57
CA VAL A 172 0.18 13.29 -5.69
C VAL A 172 1.68 13.12 -5.56
N LYS A 173 2.29 12.36 -6.48
CA LYS A 173 3.75 12.28 -6.59
C LYS A 173 4.28 13.52 -7.29
N MET A 174 5.37 14.09 -6.78
CA MET A 174 6.02 15.24 -7.43
C MET A 174 6.86 14.80 -8.63
N LEU A 175 7.02 15.70 -9.59
CA LEU A 175 8.02 15.59 -10.65
C LEU A 175 9.43 15.67 -10.05
N SER A 176 10.41 15.03 -10.68
CA SER A 176 11.81 15.12 -10.24
C SER A 176 12.28 16.57 -10.24
N GLY A 177 12.82 17.03 -9.10
CA GLY A 177 13.31 18.40 -8.92
C GLY A 177 12.23 19.43 -8.56
N PHE A 178 10.97 19.01 -8.38
CA PHE A 178 9.88 19.86 -7.93
C PHE A 178 9.43 19.49 -6.53
N ILE A 179 9.03 20.49 -5.76
CA ILE A 179 8.50 20.35 -4.39
C ILE A 179 7.15 21.08 -4.27
N PRO A 180 6.24 20.59 -3.43
CA PRO A 180 4.96 21.24 -3.22
C PRO A 180 5.11 22.49 -2.33
N VAL A 181 4.41 23.56 -2.68
CA VAL A 181 4.37 24.77 -1.84
C VAL A 181 3.54 24.49 -0.59
N LYS A 182 4.20 24.39 0.57
CA LYS A 182 3.56 23.94 1.83
C LYS A 182 2.34 24.77 2.24
N SER A 183 2.33 26.07 1.97
CA SER A 183 1.22 26.96 2.33
C SER A 183 -0.03 26.73 1.48
N SER A 184 0.11 26.47 0.18
CA SER A 184 -1.01 26.19 -0.72
C SER A 184 -1.66 24.84 -0.35
N VAL A 185 -0.87 23.80 -0.07
CA VAL A 185 -1.40 22.50 0.37
C VAL A 185 -2.11 22.57 1.71
N LYS A 186 -1.60 23.36 2.68
CA LYS A 186 -2.31 23.57 3.95
C LYS A 186 -3.62 24.32 3.77
N ALA A 187 -3.76 25.17 2.76
CA ALA A 187 -5.01 25.88 2.48
C ALA A 187 -6.14 24.94 2.05
N LEU A 188 -5.82 23.76 1.49
CA LEU A 188 -6.81 22.73 1.14
C LEU A 188 -7.60 22.22 2.35
N GLN A 189 -7.04 22.28 3.56
CA GLN A 189 -7.74 21.88 4.80
C GLN A 189 -8.92 22.80 5.15
N LYS A 190 -9.07 23.94 4.46
CA LYS A 190 -10.25 24.81 4.59
C LYS A 190 -11.47 24.26 3.82
N ILE A 191 -11.25 23.33 2.90
CA ILE A 191 -12.33 22.69 2.14
C ILE A 191 -13.01 21.67 3.08
N PRO A 192 -14.34 21.71 3.25
CA PRO A 192 -15.04 20.93 4.28
C PRO A 192 -14.77 19.41 4.27
N ILE A 193 -14.55 18.84 3.09
CA ILE A 193 -14.34 17.40 2.89
C ILE A 193 -12.91 16.94 3.21
N VAL A 194 -11.96 17.87 3.29
CA VAL A 194 -10.54 17.58 3.57
C VAL A 194 -10.33 17.51 5.08
N LYS A 195 -10.00 16.32 5.59
CA LYS A 195 -9.71 16.10 7.01
C LYS A 195 -8.27 16.45 7.38
N ARG A 196 -7.33 16.16 6.48
CA ARG A 196 -5.91 16.37 6.72
C ARG A 196 -5.14 16.45 5.40
N THR A 197 -3.99 17.14 5.44
CA THR A 197 -2.98 17.05 4.39
C THR A 197 -1.62 16.72 5.01
N GLU A 198 -0.85 15.88 4.31
CA GLU A 198 0.54 15.56 4.61
C GLU A 198 1.41 16.00 3.43
N VAL A 199 2.57 16.59 3.73
CA VAL A 199 3.45 17.19 2.73
C VAL A 199 4.87 16.71 2.94
N ASP A 200 5.32 15.87 2.01
CA ASP A 200 6.70 15.46 1.84
C ASP A 200 7.28 16.12 0.58
N PRO A 201 8.62 16.27 0.45
CA PRO A 201 9.23 16.84 -0.75
C PRO A 201 8.85 16.10 -2.03
N GLU A 202 8.68 14.77 -1.96
CA GLU A 202 8.39 13.93 -3.13
C GLU A 202 6.90 13.63 -3.32
N LYS A 203 6.06 13.92 -2.32
CA LYS A 203 4.64 13.51 -2.31
C LYS A 203 3.76 14.43 -1.47
N VAL A 204 2.55 14.67 -1.96
CA VAL A 204 1.45 15.25 -1.16
C VAL A 204 0.38 14.19 -0.97
N THR A 205 -0.11 14.03 0.26
CA THR A 205 -1.25 13.17 0.58
C THR A 205 -2.41 14.01 1.12
N ILE A 206 -3.58 13.89 0.52
CA ILE A 206 -4.82 14.56 0.92
C ILE A 206 -5.80 13.51 1.45
N TYR A 207 -6.23 13.67 2.69
CA TYR A 207 -7.19 12.79 3.37
C TYR A 207 -8.59 13.38 3.29
N LEU A 208 -9.51 12.67 2.64
CA LEU A 208 -10.89 13.07 2.45
C LEU A 208 -11.83 12.24 3.33
N GLU A 209 -12.88 12.86 3.86
CA GLU A 209 -13.90 12.16 4.66
C GLU A 209 -14.60 11.06 3.88
N GLU A 210 -15.07 11.41 2.69
CA GLU A 210 -15.65 10.53 1.69
C GLU A 210 -15.56 11.23 0.32
N LEU A 211 -15.85 10.51 -0.76
CA LEU A 211 -16.13 11.06 -2.08
C LEU A 211 -17.46 10.49 -2.57
N ASP A 212 -18.35 11.35 -3.00
CA ASP A 212 -19.61 10.97 -3.66
C ASP A 212 -19.49 11.17 -5.18
N LYS A 213 -20.64 11.15 -5.87
CA LYS A 213 -20.69 11.35 -7.33
C LYS A 213 -20.45 12.80 -7.76
N THR A 214 -20.29 13.72 -6.81
CA THR A 214 -20.05 15.14 -7.07
C THR A 214 -18.57 15.35 -7.37
N LEU A 215 -18.25 16.13 -8.40
CA LEU A 215 -16.87 16.45 -8.76
C LEU A 215 -16.29 17.45 -7.76
N GLN A 216 -15.20 17.05 -7.09
CA GLN A 216 -14.46 17.86 -6.14
C GLN A 216 -13.12 18.29 -6.72
N ASN A 217 -12.76 19.55 -6.51
CA ASN A 217 -11.54 20.13 -7.05
C ASN A 217 -10.56 20.52 -5.93
N PHE A 218 -9.31 20.12 -6.09
CA PHE A 218 -8.21 20.43 -5.18
C PHE A 218 -7.08 21.08 -5.96
N THR A 219 -6.70 22.29 -5.56
CA THR A 219 -5.67 23.07 -6.23
C THR A 219 -4.54 23.42 -5.27
N PHE A 220 -3.29 23.16 -5.66
CA PHE A 220 -2.13 23.64 -4.92
C PHE A 220 -0.93 23.88 -5.85
N SER A 221 -0.08 24.81 -5.46
CA SER A 221 1.11 25.21 -6.21
C SER A 221 2.31 24.28 -5.96
N VAL A 222 3.12 24.13 -7.00
CA VAL A 222 4.36 23.37 -7.02
C VAL A 222 5.48 24.28 -7.52
N GLU A 223 6.66 24.19 -6.91
CA GLU A 223 7.84 24.99 -7.28
C GLU A 223 9.06 24.11 -7.58
N GLN A 224 9.94 24.60 -8.45
CA GLN A 224 11.16 23.91 -8.83
C GLN A 224 12.26 24.18 -7.80
N GLU A 225 12.75 23.12 -7.17
CA GLU A 225 13.90 23.16 -6.26
C GLU A 225 15.20 22.87 -7.01
N ILE A 226 15.17 21.90 -7.94
CA ILE A 226 16.33 21.46 -8.72
C ILE A 226 15.96 21.43 -10.20
N GLU A 227 16.82 22.00 -11.04
CA GLU A 227 16.65 21.92 -12.49
C GLU A 227 16.93 20.51 -13.00
N VAL A 228 15.93 19.91 -13.65
CA VAL A 228 16.00 18.55 -14.21
C VAL A 228 15.55 18.62 -15.67
N GLN A 229 16.35 18.04 -16.56
CA GLN A 229 16.00 17.91 -17.97
C GLN A 229 15.28 16.58 -18.24
N HIS A 230 14.49 16.53 -19.32
CA HIS A 230 13.74 15.34 -19.73
C HIS A 230 12.79 14.82 -18.64
N LEU A 231 12.00 15.73 -18.06
CA LEU A 231 11.02 15.39 -17.04
C LEU A 231 10.06 14.31 -17.56
N LYS A 232 9.94 13.23 -16.78
CA LYS A 232 8.92 12.21 -17.01
C LYS A 232 7.62 12.62 -16.33
N PRO A 233 6.46 12.18 -16.84
CA PRO A 233 5.18 12.38 -16.17
C PRO A 233 5.23 11.85 -14.73
N ALA A 234 4.58 12.56 -13.81
CA ALA A 234 4.35 12.11 -12.45
C ALA A 234 2.90 11.64 -12.30
N THR A 235 2.63 10.86 -11.25
CA THR A 235 1.34 10.19 -11.05
C THR A 235 0.54 10.82 -9.91
N VAL A 236 -0.77 10.91 -10.11
CA VAL A 236 -1.77 11.12 -9.06
C VAL A 236 -2.55 9.84 -8.89
N HIS A 237 -2.64 9.35 -7.66
CA HIS A 237 -3.31 8.11 -7.31
C HIS A 237 -4.41 8.41 -6.29
N VAL A 238 -5.65 8.05 -6.60
CA VAL A 238 -6.79 8.13 -5.66
C VAL A 238 -7.27 6.73 -5.32
N TYR A 239 -7.60 6.48 -4.06
CA TYR A 239 -8.12 5.19 -3.61
C TYR A 239 -8.98 5.29 -2.35
N ASP A 240 -9.88 4.32 -2.18
CA ASP A 240 -10.61 4.12 -0.91
C ASP A 240 -9.67 3.49 0.12
N TYR A 241 -9.52 4.13 1.28
CA TYR A 241 -8.57 3.72 2.32
C TYR A 241 -8.84 2.32 2.88
N TYR A 242 -10.10 1.90 2.92
CA TYR A 242 -10.50 0.61 3.46
C TYR A 242 -10.67 -0.45 2.38
N GLN A 243 -10.78 -0.02 1.12
CA GLN A 243 -10.85 -0.88 -0.06
C GLN A 243 -9.91 -0.39 -1.18
N PRO A 244 -8.56 -0.49 -1.03
CA PRO A 244 -7.61 0.01 -2.02
C PRO A 244 -7.75 -0.52 -3.47
N ASP A 245 -8.48 -1.61 -3.69
CA ASP A 245 -8.80 -2.10 -5.04
C ASP A 245 -9.72 -1.11 -5.80
N ASP A 246 -10.51 -0.32 -5.06
CA ASP A 246 -11.21 0.85 -5.55
C ASP A 246 -10.19 1.99 -5.68
N HIS A 247 -9.62 2.18 -6.88
CA HIS A 247 -8.64 3.23 -7.15
C HIS A 247 -8.69 3.74 -8.60
N ALA A 248 -8.07 4.89 -8.83
CA ALA A 248 -7.75 5.40 -10.14
C ALA A 248 -6.38 6.09 -10.13
N THR A 249 -5.66 6.01 -11.25
CA THR A 249 -4.37 6.70 -11.45
C THR A 249 -4.44 7.56 -12.69
N ALA A 250 -3.93 8.78 -12.59
CA ALA A 250 -3.73 9.68 -13.72
C ALA A 250 -2.29 10.19 -13.71
N GLU A 251 -1.76 10.50 -14.90
CA GLU A 251 -0.45 11.12 -15.04
C GLU A 251 -0.60 12.62 -15.32
N TYR A 252 0.34 13.42 -14.86
CA TYR A 252 0.45 14.83 -15.21
C TYR A 252 1.88 15.19 -15.61
N ASN A 253 1.97 16.23 -16.42
CA ASN A 253 3.21 16.74 -17.00
C ASN A 253 3.47 18.15 -16.50
N ALA A 254 4.73 18.56 -16.42
CA ALA A 254 5.05 19.98 -16.25
C ALA A 254 4.54 20.75 -17.48
N PRO A 255 4.11 22.02 -17.33
CA PRO A 255 3.70 22.86 -18.46
C PRO A 255 4.73 22.92 -19.61
N CYS A 256 6.02 22.81 -19.28
CA CYS A 256 7.14 22.91 -20.22
C CYS A 256 7.74 21.56 -20.66
N SER A 257 7.09 20.41 -20.41
CA SER A 257 7.66 19.10 -20.78
C SER A 257 7.51 18.74 -22.27
N SER A 258 6.84 19.56 -23.07
CA SER A 258 6.42 19.25 -24.45
C SER A 258 7.41 19.66 -25.57
N GLU A 259 8.60 20.16 -25.26
CA GLU A 259 9.58 20.60 -26.27
C GLU A 259 10.50 19.47 -26.80
N ILE A 260 9.99 18.32 -27.25
CA ILE A 260 10.78 17.39 -28.10
C ILE A 260 9.88 16.63 -29.09
N LYS A 261 9.23 17.30 -30.05
CA LYS A 261 8.73 16.68 -31.31
C LYS A 261 8.55 17.70 -32.45
N LYS A 262 9.57 18.49 -32.81
CA LYS A 262 9.62 19.20 -34.10
C LYS A 262 11.07 19.47 -34.55
N GLU A 263 11.79 18.42 -34.92
CA GLU A 263 12.92 18.51 -35.86
C GLU A 263 13.32 17.10 -36.26
N ASP A 264 12.77 16.64 -37.38
CA ASP A 264 13.41 15.72 -38.34
C ASP A 264 12.38 15.30 -39.41
N SER A 265 12.18 16.20 -40.36
CA SER A 265 11.74 15.86 -41.73
C SER A 265 11.98 17.05 -42.66
N HIS A 266 13.23 17.17 -43.12
CA HIS A 266 13.54 17.75 -44.42
C HIS A 266 13.66 16.63 -45.45
#